data_AF-A0A1L8FJV8-F1
#
_entry.id   AF-A0A1L8FJV8-F1
#
_cell.length_a   1.000
_cell.length_b   1.000
_cell.length_c   1.000
_cell.angle_alpha   90.00
_cell.angle_beta   90.00
_cell.angle_gamma   90.00
#
_symmetry.space_group_name_H-M   'P 1'
#
loop_
_entity.id
_entity.type
_entity.pdbx_description
1 polymer ?
#
loop_
_entity_poly.entity_id
_entity_poly.type
_entity_poly.pdbx_seq_one_letter_code
_entity_poly.pdbx_strand_id
1 'polypeptide(L)'
;MNLLKLEHVIEIYDFPASFENKDFLEAFSSFLQSGFDIKWVDSSHVLGIFSSSTKARDALRNKNPMLKVRPLAQSTRASQMKAKKYMEYLQPVKPRPRTSALAARRFVMQALGVRCPQSKHEYVAELRKERRQLESDQCNIDNNRKERREFKSDQCNRRLAGKTCRHSHSPTYALPCKHLPENSLSICSIQSQSEKDAVVKNLKEKTIRRISDSLQHKESPAGKDCPASNSPNICGSCEAHLDTCCGISPRIEQNGE
;
A
#
# COMPACT_ATOMS: atom_id res chain seq x y z
N MET A 1 5.46 32.18 -5.89
CA MET A 1 6.26 30.92 -5.90
C MET A 1 5.59 29.93 -4.95
N ASN A 2 5.14 28.77 -5.44
CA ASN A 2 4.32 27.85 -4.63
C ASN A 2 5.16 26.83 -3.86
N LEU A 3 5.67 27.23 -2.70
CA LEU A 3 6.32 26.34 -1.71
C LEU A 3 5.33 25.37 -1.04
N LEU A 4 4.01 25.58 -1.22
CA LEU A 4 2.94 24.71 -0.71
C LEU A 4 3.05 23.26 -1.21
N LYS A 5 3.72 23.02 -2.36
CA LYS A 5 3.95 21.65 -2.88
C LYS A 5 5.02 20.88 -2.09
N LEU A 6 5.72 21.54 -1.18
CA LEU A 6 6.83 21.00 -0.38
C LEU A 6 6.55 21.10 1.13
N GLU A 7 5.28 21.12 1.56
CA GLU A 7 4.91 21.13 2.99
C GLU A 7 5.39 19.90 3.77
N HIS A 8 5.71 18.81 3.07
CA HIS A 8 6.29 17.61 3.64
C HIS A 8 7.82 17.69 3.80
N VAL A 9 8.45 18.81 3.46
CA VAL A 9 9.89 19.05 3.60
C VAL A 9 10.14 20.12 4.66
N ILE A 10 11.10 19.86 5.56
CA ILE A 10 11.55 20.82 6.59
C ILE A 10 13.06 21.00 6.49
N GLU A 11 13.57 22.12 6.99
CA GLU A 11 15.02 22.31 7.17
C GLU A 11 15.40 21.93 8.61
N ILE A 12 16.40 21.08 8.74
CA ILE A 12 17.12 20.76 9.96
C ILE A 12 18.43 21.55 9.90
N TYR A 13 18.75 22.29 10.97
CA TYR A 13 19.87 23.23 10.96
C TYR A 13 20.54 23.36 12.34
N ASP A 14 21.67 24.07 12.35
CA ASP A 14 22.45 24.41 13.55
C ASP A 14 22.99 23.17 14.28
N PHE A 15 23.41 22.19 13.49
CA PHE A 15 24.07 20.99 13.99
C PHE A 15 25.58 21.03 13.71
N PRO A 16 26.41 20.35 14.52
CA PRO A 16 27.84 20.26 14.32
C PRO A 16 28.22 19.64 12.96
N ALA A 17 29.30 20.12 12.34
CA ALA A 17 29.78 19.60 11.05
C ALA A 17 30.26 18.13 11.11
N SER A 18 30.41 17.55 12.31
CA SER A 18 30.70 16.14 12.52
C SER A 18 29.49 15.23 12.35
N PHE A 19 28.29 15.78 12.16
CA PHE A 19 27.08 14.97 12.00
C PHE A 19 27.09 14.20 10.69
N GLU A 20 26.69 12.94 10.77
CA GLU A 20 26.52 12.04 9.64
C GLU A 20 25.04 11.73 9.42
N ASN A 21 24.73 11.03 8.32
CA ASN A 21 23.37 10.57 8.02
C ASN A 21 22.72 9.82 9.20
N LYS A 22 23.51 9.00 9.93
CA LYS A 22 23.03 8.17 11.03
C LYS A 22 22.43 8.99 12.17
N ASP A 23 23.03 10.13 12.49
CA ASP A 23 22.58 10.99 13.59
C ASP A 23 21.18 11.55 13.33
N PHE A 24 20.88 11.91 12.08
CA PHE A 24 19.54 12.34 11.68
C PHE A 24 18.55 11.18 11.69
N LEU A 25 18.94 10.00 11.21
CA LEU A 25 18.06 8.83 11.23
C LEU A 25 17.70 8.42 12.67
N GLU A 26 18.65 8.51 13.61
CA GLU A 26 18.41 8.26 15.02
C GLU A 26 17.48 9.30 15.64
N ALA A 27 17.79 10.59 15.43
CA ALA A 27 16.98 11.70 15.95
C ALA A 27 15.53 11.68 15.43
N PHE A 28 15.30 11.19 14.21
CA PHE A 28 13.99 11.06 13.58
C PHE A 28 13.53 9.60 13.43
N SER A 29 14.02 8.70 14.29
CA SER A 29 13.74 7.25 14.24
C SER A 29 12.25 6.91 14.18
N SER A 30 11.42 7.63 14.94
CA SER A 30 9.95 7.50 14.94
C SER A 30 9.28 7.75 13.57
N PHE A 31 9.97 8.39 12.63
CA PHE A 31 9.48 8.68 11.28
C PHE A 31 10.08 7.75 10.22
N LEU A 32 11.13 6.98 10.52
CA LEU A 32 11.80 6.09 9.56
C LEU A 32 10.85 5.05 8.96
N GLN A 33 10.04 4.40 9.79
CA GLN A 33 9.06 3.41 9.33
C GLN A 33 8.00 4.04 8.40
N SER A 34 7.81 5.36 8.49
CA SER A 34 6.90 6.11 7.62
C SER A 34 7.57 6.70 6.39
N GLY A 35 8.84 6.38 6.09
CA GLY A 35 9.54 6.86 4.90
C GLY A 35 10.17 8.25 5.09
N PHE A 36 10.83 8.48 6.22
CA PHE A 36 11.69 9.65 6.42
C PHE A 36 13.01 9.47 5.65
N ASP A 37 13.42 10.54 4.95
CA ASP A 37 14.68 10.60 4.22
C ASP A 37 15.31 11.99 4.38
N ILE A 38 16.59 12.13 4.04
CA ILE A 38 17.32 13.39 4.19
C ILE A 38 18.07 13.79 2.92
N LYS A 39 18.24 15.11 2.73
CA LYS A 39 19.07 15.67 1.68
C LYS A 39 19.95 16.79 2.16
N TRP A 40 21.26 16.59 2.06
CA TRP A 40 22.27 17.60 2.39
C TRP A 40 22.16 18.86 1.54
N VAL A 41 22.30 20.01 2.22
CA VAL A 41 22.43 21.33 1.61
C VAL A 41 23.87 21.81 1.76
N ASP A 42 24.35 21.85 3.00
CA ASP A 42 25.72 22.20 3.40
C ASP A 42 26.09 21.49 4.71
N SER A 43 27.22 21.82 5.35
CA SER A 43 27.70 21.15 6.56
C SER A 43 26.88 21.43 7.84
N SER A 44 25.92 22.37 7.81
CA SER A 44 25.09 22.72 8.97
C SER A 44 23.60 22.80 8.66
N HIS A 45 23.20 22.46 7.43
CA HIS A 45 21.81 22.44 6.95
C HIS A 45 21.52 21.19 6.12
N VAL A 46 20.43 20.52 6.49
CA VAL A 46 19.89 19.34 5.81
C VAL A 46 18.39 19.52 5.61
N LEU A 47 17.87 19.06 4.48
CA LEU A 47 16.44 18.94 4.24
C LEU A 47 15.95 17.60 4.77
N GLY A 48 15.00 17.62 5.71
CA GLY A 48 14.26 16.44 6.13
C GLY A 48 13.02 16.25 5.26
N ILE A 49 12.88 15.07 4.66
CA ILE A 49 11.82 14.72 3.72
C ILE A 49 10.90 13.72 4.41
N PHE A 50 9.63 14.08 4.55
CA PHE A 50 8.63 13.24 5.20
C PHE A 50 7.64 12.67 4.17
N SER A 51 6.99 11.57 4.53
CA SER A 51 5.94 10.98 3.68
C SER A 51 4.66 11.82 3.58
N SER A 52 4.46 12.79 4.47
CA SER A 52 3.30 13.69 4.42
C SER A 52 3.55 14.99 5.17
N SER A 53 2.78 16.03 4.84
CA SER A 53 2.83 17.33 5.53
C SER A 53 2.43 17.22 7.01
N THR A 54 1.55 16.27 7.36
CA THR A 54 1.21 15.98 8.77
C THR A 54 2.43 15.50 9.54
N LYS A 55 3.20 14.56 8.98
CA LYS A 55 4.42 14.05 9.62
C LYS A 55 5.50 15.12 9.76
N ALA A 56 5.69 15.95 8.73
CA ALA A 56 6.57 17.11 8.81
C ALA A 56 6.16 18.08 9.94
N ARG A 57 4.85 18.33 10.08
CA ARG A 57 4.32 19.17 11.16
C ARG A 57 4.51 18.57 12.55
N ASP A 58 4.37 17.25 12.68
CA ASP A 58 4.65 16.54 13.94
C ASP A 58 6.14 16.64 14.30
N ALA A 59 7.03 16.48 13.32
CA ALA A 59 8.47 16.65 13.50
C ALA A 59 8.85 18.07 13.93
N LEU A 60 8.21 19.10 13.37
CA LEU A 60 8.40 20.50 13.80
C LEU A 60 7.98 20.77 15.25
N ARG A 61 7.07 19.96 15.80
CA ARG A 61 6.63 20.07 17.20
C ARG A 61 7.57 19.31 18.16
N ASN A 62 8.28 18.32 17.65
CA ASN A 62 9.22 17.55 18.43
C ASN A 62 10.52 18.35 18.61
N LYS A 63 10.84 18.70 19.86
CA LYS A 63 12.05 19.45 20.16
C LYS A 63 13.18 18.47 20.45
N ASN A 64 14.19 18.44 19.58
CA ASN A 64 15.43 17.74 19.86
C ASN A 64 16.46 18.75 20.42
N PRO A 65 17.14 18.48 21.54
CA PRO A 65 18.09 19.41 22.14
C PRO A 65 19.30 19.72 21.25
N MET A 66 19.66 18.83 20.33
CA MET A 66 20.86 18.96 19.47
C MET A 66 20.54 19.40 18.03
N LEU A 67 19.28 19.41 17.62
CA LEU A 67 18.86 19.74 16.25
C LEU A 67 17.75 20.79 16.26
N LYS A 68 17.95 21.88 15.51
CA LYS A 68 16.87 22.84 15.27
C LYS A 68 16.16 22.48 13.98
N VAL A 69 14.84 22.70 13.97
CA VAL A 69 14.00 22.44 12.80
C VAL A 69 13.12 23.64 12.48
N ARG A 70 12.89 23.90 11.19
CA ARG A 70 11.96 24.95 10.73
C ARG A 70 11.30 24.59 9.40
N PRO A 71 10.10 25.13 9.11
CA PRO A 71 9.44 24.92 7.82
C PRO A 71 10.30 25.43 6.66
N LEU A 72 10.19 24.79 5.49
CA LEU A 72 10.92 25.22 4.28
C LEU A 72 10.64 26.67 3.88
N ALA A 73 9.44 27.20 4.18
CA ALA A 73 9.11 28.60 3.94
C ALA A 73 9.99 29.58 4.73
N GLN A 74 10.51 29.15 5.88
CA GLN A 74 11.39 29.93 6.77
C GLN A 74 12.86 29.50 6.66
N SER A 75 13.18 28.58 5.76
CA SER A 75 14.54 28.05 5.63
C SER A 75 15.48 29.04 4.95
N THR A 76 16.78 28.74 5.00
CA THR A 76 17.78 29.52 4.25
C THR A 76 17.50 29.54 2.74
N ARG A 77 17.99 30.57 2.04
CA ARG A 77 17.85 30.69 0.59
C ARG A 77 18.49 29.51 -0.14
N ALA A 78 19.63 29.02 0.35
CA ALA A 78 20.31 27.84 -0.17
C ALA A 78 19.40 26.59 -0.10
N SER A 79 18.81 26.33 1.06
CA SER A 79 17.86 25.22 1.26
C SER A 79 16.62 25.35 0.39
N GLN A 80 16.04 26.55 0.26
CA GLN A 80 14.90 26.77 -0.62
C GLN A 80 15.24 26.51 -2.09
N MET A 81 16.41 26.97 -2.55
CA MET A 81 16.85 26.73 -3.93
C MET A 81 17.15 25.25 -4.18
N LYS A 82 17.80 24.57 -3.22
CA LYS A 82 18.03 23.12 -3.28
C LYS A 82 16.71 22.37 -3.36
N ALA A 83 15.76 22.65 -2.46
CA ALA A 83 14.45 21.99 -2.45
C ALA A 83 13.68 22.23 -3.75
N LYS A 84 13.75 23.43 -4.34
CA LYS A 84 13.14 23.73 -5.64
C LYS A 84 13.79 22.93 -6.77
N LYS A 85 15.12 22.86 -6.82
CA LYS A 85 15.87 22.11 -7.83
C LYS A 85 15.54 20.61 -7.79
N TYR A 86 15.33 20.06 -6.60
CA TYR A 86 15.04 18.65 -6.43
C TYR A 86 13.55 18.34 -6.24
N MET A 87 12.64 19.29 -6.47
CA MET A 87 11.20 19.14 -6.17
C MET A 87 10.58 17.86 -6.74
N GLU A 88 11.00 17.45 -7.94
CA GLU A 88 10.51 16.23 -8.59
C GLU A 88 11.02 14.95 -7.93
N TYR A 89 12.21 14.99 -7.33
CA TYR A 89 12.87 13.86 -6.66
C TYR A 89 12.55 13.80 -5.16
N LEU A 90 12.15 14.92 -4.54
CA LEU A 90 11.73 14.99 -3.14
C LEU A 90 10.26 14.56 -2.95
N GLN A 91 9.72 13.74 -3.85
CA GLN A 91 8.37 13.22 -3.69
C GLN A 91 8.33 12.28 -2.47
N PRO A 92 7.24 12.31 -1.69
CA PRO A 92 7.00 11.33 -0.64
C PRO A 92 7.23 9.92 -1.19
N VAL A 93 7.94 9.09 -0.42
CA VAL A 93 8.23 7.70 -0.80
C VAL A 93 6.92 7.00 -1.15
N LYS A 94 6.72 6.74 -2.45
CA LYS A 94 5.60 5.92 -2.90
C LYS A 94 6.01 4.47 -2.69
N PRO A 95 5.18 3.64 -2.03
CA PRO A 95 5.46 2.22 -1.97
C PRO A 95 5.56 1.69 -3.41
N ARG A 96 6.55 0.82 -3.66
CA ARG A 96 6.63 0.13 -4.95
C ARG A 96 5.29 -0.56 -5.19
N PRO A 97 4.65 -0.39 -6.37
CA PRO A 97 3.42 -1.09 -6.65
C PRO A 97 3.67 -2.59 -6.44
N ARG A 98 2.76 -3.27 -5.75
CA ARG A 98 2.89 -4.72 -5.54
C ARG A 98 2.79 -5.41 -6.89
N THR A 99 3.92 -5.92 -7.37
CA THR A 99 3.97 -6.72 -8.60
C THR A 99 3.69 -8.17 -8.23
N SER A 100 2.61 -8.71 -8.78
CA SER A 100 2.27 -10.12 -8.68
C SER A 100 3.33 -10.95 -9.45
N ALA A 101 3.79 -12.06 -8.86
CA ALA A 101 4.78 -12.93 -9.51
C ALA A 101 4.21 -13.52 -10.81
N LEU A 102 2.91 -13.81 -10.78
CA LEU A 102 2.15 -14.24 -11.93
C LEU A 102 2.11 -13.19 -13.04
N ALA A 103 1.86 -11.92 -12.70
CA ALA A 103 1.89 -10.81 -13.66
C ALA A 103 3.29 -10.62 -14.25
N ALA A 104 4.33 -10.67 -13.41
CA ALA A 104 5.72 -10.57 -13.86
C ALA A 104 6.07 -11.69 -14.85
N ARG A 105 5.73 -12.96 -14.55
CA ARG A 105 5.95 -14.08 -15.47
C ARG A 105 5.21 -13.88 -16.79
N ARG A 106 3.96 -13.45 -16.75
CA ARG A 106 3.19 -13.15 -17.98
C ARG A 106 3.85 -12.07 -18.82
N PHE A 107 4.38 -11.01 -18.22
CA PHE A 107 5.07 -9.95 -18.95
C PHE A 107 6.36 -10.47 -19.60
N VAL A 108 7.17 -11.21 -18.85
CA VAL A 108 8.42 -11.77 -19.35
C VAL A 108 8.17 -12.77 -20.48
N MET A 109 7.20 -13.68 -20.31
CA MET A 109 6.85 -14.66 -21.35
C MET A 109 6.32 -14.00 -22.62
N GLN A 110 5.48 -12.96 -22.50
CA GLN A 110 5.01 -12.18 -23.65
C GLN A 110 6.15 -11.44 -24.37
N ALA A 111 7.05 -10.81 -23.62
CA ALA A 111 8.19 -10.08 -24.20
C ALA A 111 9.20 -11.01 -24.89
N LEU A 112 9.36 -12.24 -24.38
CA LEU A 112 10.24 -13.26 -24.95
C LEU A 112 9.56 -14.15 -26.00
N GLY A 113 8.25 -14.00 -26.23
CA GLY A 113 7.49 -14.79 -27.21
C GLY A 113 7.35 -16.28 -26.86
N VAL A 114 7.55 -16.65 -25.61
CA VAL A 114 7.53 -18.05 -25.15
C VAL A 114 6.23 -18.39 -24.42
N ARG A 115 5.79 -19.65 -24.53
CA ARG A 115 4.57 -20.12 -23.87
C ARG A 115 4.83 -20.38 -22.39
N CYS A 116 3.86 -20.06 -21.55
CA CYS A 116 3.94 -20.33 -20.12
C CYS A 116 3.85 -21.84 -19.85
N PRO A 117 4.79 -22.45 -19.12
CA PRO A 117 4.74 -23.87 -18.77
C PRO A 117 3.76 -24.20 -17.63
N GLN A 118 3.18 -23.19 -16.98
CA GLN A 118 2.36 -23.35 -15.77
C GLN A 118 0.98 -23.95 -16.09
N SER A 119 0.59 -24.97 -15.33
CA SER A 119 -0.74 -25.58 -15.46
C SER A 119 -1.84 -24.67 -14.93
N LYS A 120 -3.09 -24.87 -15.41
CA LYS A 120 -4.26 -24.13 -14.93
C LYS A 120 -4.47 -24.29 -13.41
N HIS A 121 -4.16 -25.47 -12.86
CA HIS A 121 -4.30 -25.73 -11.42
C HIS A 121 -3.30 -24.90 -10.60
N GLU A 122 -2.03 -24.89 -11.00
CA GLU A 122 -0.99 -24.08 -10.34
C GLU A 122 -1.29 -22.59 -10.44
N TYR A 123 -1.80 -22.13 -11.59
CA TYR A 123 -2.26 -20.75 -11.79
C TYR A 123 -3.33 -20.33 -10.77
N VAL A 124 -4.36 -21.17 -10.59
CA VAL A 124 -5.42 -20.91 -9.61
C VAL A 124 -4.89 -20.95 -8.18
N ALA A 125 -3.98 -21.88 -7.86
CA ALA A 125 -3.37 -21.99 -6.54
C ALA A 125 -2.55 -20.74 -6.19
N GLU A 126 -1.79 -20.21 -7.13
CA GLU A 126 -0.98 -19.01 -6.93
C GLU A 126 -1.82 -17.74 -6.83
N LEU A 127 -2.86 -17.58 -7.66
CA LEU A 127 -3.84 -16.48 -7.49
C LEU A 127 -4.47 -16.49 -6.09
N ARG A 128 -4.81 -17.67 -5.57
CA ARG A 128 -5.34 -17.80 -4.20
C ARG A 128 -4.32 -17.43 -3.13
N LYS A 129 -3.02 -17.67 -3.37
CA LYS A 129 -1.94 -17.22 -2.48
C LYS A 129 -1.79 -15.70 -2.54
N GLU A 130 -1.74 -15.12 -3.74
CA GLU A 130 -1.67 -13.66 -3.93
C GLU A 130 -2.86 -12.95 -3.28
N ARG A 131 -4.08 -13.46 -3.46
CA ARG A 131 -5.28 -12.90 -2.83
C ARG A 131 -5.20 -12.94 -1.29
N ARG A 132 -4.79 -14.08 -0.72
CA ARG A 132 -4.61 -14.20 0.74
C ARG A 132 -3.55 -13.25 1.27
N GLN A 133 -2.47 -13.04 0.53
CA GLN A 133 -1.45 -12.07 0.88
C GLN A 133 -2.02 -10.65 0.90
N LEU A 134 -2.75 -10.25 -0.15
CA LEU A 134 -3.40 -8.94 -0.21
C LEU A 134 -4.42 -8.72 0.92
N GLU A 135 -5.21 -9.75 1.24
CA GLU A 135 -6.15 -9.72 2.37
C GLU A 135 -5.42 -9.56 3.72
N SER A 136 -4.30 -10.27 3.91
CA SER A 136 -3.46 -10.15 5.10
C SER A 136 -2.81 -8.77 5.21
N ASP A 137 -2.27 -8.24 4.11
CA ASP A 137 -1.67 -6.91 4.07
C ASP A 137 -2.70 -5.83 4.39
N GLN A 138 -3.93 -5.97 3.86
CA GLN A 138 -5.03 -5.06 4.15
C GLN A 138 -5.42 -5.09 5.63
N CYS A 139 -5.54 -6.29 6.22
CA CYS A 139 -5.78 -6.44 7.65
C CYS A 139 -4.68 -5.75 8.50
N ASN A 140 -3.41 -5.92 8.12
CA ASN A 140 -2.29 -5.25 8.81
C ASN A 140 -2.36 -3.72 8.71
N ILE A 141 -2.77 -3.17 7.57
CA ILE A 141 -2.97 -1.72 7.39
C ILE A 141 -4.11 -1.23 8.30
N ASP A 142 -5.21 -1.98 8.37
CA ASP A 142 -6.37 -1.62 9.18
C ASP A 142 -6.06 -1.70 10.69
N ASN A 143 -5.31 -2.71 11.13
CA ASN A 143 -4.81 -2.83 12.50
C ASN A 143 -3.90 -1.65 12.86
N ASN A 144 -2.91 -1.32 12.03
CA ASN A 144 -2.06 -0.14 12.22
C ASN A 144 -2.87 1.16 12.31
N ARG A 145 -3.93 1.27 11.51
CA ARG A 145 -4.83 2.45 11.54
C ARG A 145 -5.64 2.49 12.85
N LYS A 146 -6.07 1.33 13.35
CA LYS A 146 -6.80 1.18 14.62
C LYS A 146 -5.89 1.52 15.81
N GLU A 147 -4.70 0.95 15.88
CA GLU A 147 -3.70 1.26 16.92
C GLU A 147 -3.37 2.76 16.96
N ARG A 148 -3.21 3.41 15.80
CA ARG A 148 -3.02 4.87 15.74
C ARG A 148 -4.21 5.65 16.28
N ARG A 149 -5.44 5.17 16.07
CA ARG A 149 -6.66 5.80 16.60
C ARG A 149 -6.74 5.60 18.12
N GLU A 150 -6.45 4.40 18.60
CA GLU A 150 -6.44 4.06 20.02
C GLU A 150 -5.38 4.85 20.78
N PHE A 151 -4.13 4.89 20.28
CA PHE A 151 -3.06 5.71 20.87
C PHE A 151 -3.44 7.20 20.96
N LYS A 152 -4.12 7.72 19.93
CA LYS A 152 -4.62 9.11 19.91
C LYS A 152 -5.78 9.32 20.90
N SER A 153 -6.64 8.32 21.09
CA SER A 153 -7.73 8.32 22.07
C SER A 153 -7.19 8.28 23.50
N ASP A 154 -6.21 7.41 23.77
CA ASP A 154 -5.56 7.30 25.09
C ASP A 154 -4.82 8.57 25.48
N GLN A 155 -4.21 9.25 24.49
CA GLN A 155 -3.62 10.56 24.69
C GLN A 155 -4.66 11.64 25.04
N CYS A 156 -5.91 11.49 24.59
CA CYS A 156 -7.01 12.38 24.96
C CYS A 156 -7.53 12.06 26.37
N ASN A 157 -7.67 10.78 26.72
CA ASN A 157 -8.19 10.32 28.01
C ASN A 157 -7.24 10.57 29.19
N ARG A 158 -5.92 10.60 28.97
CA ARG A 158 -4.91 10.91 30.00
C ARG A 158 -4.72 12.41 30.29
N ARG A 159 -5.47 13.31 29.65
CA ARG A 159 -5.43 14.72 30.03
C ARG A 159 -6.14 14.90 31.36
N LEU A 160 -5.40 15.36 32.37
CA LEU A 160 -5.94 15.80 33.66
C LEU A 160 -7.21 16.63 33.46
N ALA A 161 -8.27 16.28 34.18
CA ALA A 161 -9.54 16.99 34.18
C ALA A 161 -9.30 18.50 34.30
N GLY A 162 -9.72 19.27 33.29
CA GLY A 162 -9.62 20.75 33.28
C GLY A 162 -8.79 21.38 32.16
N LYS A 163 -8.12 20.64 31.27
CA LYS A 163 -7.46 21.23 30.09
C LYS A 163 -8.36 21.12 28.86
N THR A 164 -8.86 22.26 28.36
CA THR A 164 -9.70 22.31 27.15
C THR A 164 -8.98 21.73 25.94
N CYS A 165 -9.69 20.92 25.16
CA CYS A 165 -9.11 20.27 24.00
C CYS A 165 -9.01 21.26 22.84
N ARG A 166 -7.80 21.73 22.49
CA ARG A 166 -7.54 22.44 21.23
C ARG A 166 -7.61 21.47 20.05
N HIS A 167 -8.80 20.98 19.72
CA HIS A 167 -9.07 20.56 18.36
C HIS A 167 -9.31 21.83 17.55
N SER A 168 -8.46 22.09 16.58
CA SER A 168 -8.62 23.17 15.61
C SER A 168 -9.80 22.84 14.68
N HIS A 169 -11.02 22.99 15.19
CA HIS A 169 -12.18 23.22 14.33
C HIS A 169 -12.27 24.73 14.12
N SER A 170 -12.53 25.14 12.88
CA SER A 170 -12.80 26.51 12.50
C SER A 170 -13.79 27.15 13.51
N PRO A 171 -13.61 28.43 13.93
CA PRO A 171 -14.37 29.04 15.03
C PRO A 171 -15.89 29.13 14.81
N THR A 172 -16.38 28.79 13.63
CA THR A 172 -17.75 29.07 13.21
C THR A 172 -18.79 28.08 13.76
N TYR A 173 -18.39 26.93 14.34
CA TYR A 173 -19.35 25.93 14.87
C TYR A 173 -18.87 25.24 16.16
N ALA A 174 -18.27 25.99 17.08
CA ALA A 174 -17.91 25.43 18.39
C ALA A 174 -19.17 25.22 19.25
N LEU A 175 -19.74 24.01 19.22
CA LEU A 175 -20.72 23.59 20.21
C LEU A 175 -20.01 23.41 21.57
N PRO A 176 -20.52 24.00 22.66
CA PRO A 176 -19.94 23.83 23.98
C PRO A 176 -20.16 22.40 24.47
N CYS A 177 -19.07 21.68 24.77
CA CYS A 177 -19.13 20.42 25.50
C CYS A 177 -19.62 20.68 26.92
N LYS A 178 -20.93 20.54 27.15
CA LYS A 178 -21.49 20.40 28.50
C LYS A 178 -20.90 19.14 29.11
N HIS A 179 -20.11 19.29 30.17
CA HIS A 179 -19.75 18.17 31.03
C HIS A 179 -21.04 17.64 31.64
N LEU A 180 -21.45 16.43 31.24
CA LEU A 180 -22.47 15.69 31.98
C LEU A 180 -21.77 15.01 33.16
N PRO A 181 -22.36 15.07 34.36
CA PRO A 181 -21.80 14.40 35.52
C PRO A 181 -21.80 12.89 35.29
N GLU A 182 -20.78 12.25 35.86
CA GLU A 182 -20.66 10.81 35.95
C GLU A 182 -21.95 10.23 36.56
N ASN A 183 -22.36 9.06 36.05
CA ASN A 183 -23.59 8.34 36.38
C ASN A 183 -24.86 8.76 35.60
N SER A 184 -24.84 8.54 34.28
CA SER A 184 -26.05 8.13 33.55
C SER A 184 -25.68 7.21 32.39
N LEU A 185 -25.87 5.90 32.59
CA LEU A 185 -26.03 4.97 31.48
C LEU A 185 -27.35 5.33 30.79
N SER A 186 -27.32 6.19 29.78
CA SER A 186 -28.44 6.33 28.83
C SER A 186 -28.05 7.18 27.62
N ILE A 187 -27.73 6.46 26.54
CA ILE A 187 -28.18 6.71 25.15
C ILE A 187 -27.93 8.13 24.60
N CYS A 188 -26.87 8.26 23.80
CA CYS A 188 -26.81 9.29 22.76
C CYS A 188 -26.20 8.73 21.47
N SER A 189 -27.09 8.52 20.49
CA SER A 189 -26.84 8.50 19.03
C SER A 189 -25.76 7.56 18.49
N ILE A 190 -25.90 6.27 18.76
CA ILE A 190 -25.50 5.23 17.79
C ILE A 190 -26.73 4.95 16.93
N GLN A 191 -27.01 5.82 15.96
CA GLN A 191 -27.85 5.43 14.83
C GLN A 191 -27.03 5.62 13.56
N SER A 192 -26.92 4.53 12.80
CA SER A 192 -26.49 4.46 11.40
C SER A 192 -25.01 4.19 11.04
N GLN A 193 -24.30 3.32 11.76
CA GLN A 193 -23.16 2.59 11.17
C GLN A 193 -23.36 1.07 11.14
N SER A 194 -23.86 0.44 12.20
CA SER A 194 -24.13 -1.00 12.22
C SER A 194 -25.18 -1.44 11.19
N GLU A 195 -26.23 -0.63 10.98
CA GLU A 195 -27.28 -0.91 9.99
C GLU A 195 -26.77 -0.73 8.56
N LYS A 196 -25.92 0.26 8.30
CA LYS A 196 -25.35 0.47 6.95
C LYS A 196 -24.36 -0.63 6.60
N ASP A 197 -23.56 -1.08 7.56
CA ASP A 197 -22.62 -2.19 7.37
C ASP A 197 -23.35 -3.52 7.19
N ALA A 198 -24.46 -3.75 7.91
CA ALA A 198 -25.32 -4.91 7.72
C ALA A 198 -26.02 -4.92 6.35
N VAL A 199 -26.51 -3.77 5.89
CA VAL A 199 -27.13 -3.61 4.56
C VAL A 199 -26.09 -3.84 3.45
N VAL A 200 -24.89 -3.28 3.58
CA VAL A 200 -23.79 -3.48 2.60
C VAL A 200 -23.31 -4.94 2.60
N LYS A 201 -23.26 -5.60 3.77
CA LYS A 201 -22.90 -7.01 3.88
C LYS A 201 -23.98 -7.92 3.25
N ASN A 202 -25.26 -7.61 3.45
CA ASN A 202 -26.38 -8.34 2.86
C ASN A 202 -26.46 -8.15 1.33
N LEU A 203 -26.17 -6.94 0.81
CA LEU A 203 -26.07 -6.70 -0.64
C LEU A 203 -24.92 -7.47 -1.28
N LYS A 204 -23.75 -7.54 -0.61
CA LYS A 204 -22.61 -8.33 -1.08
C LYS A 204 -22.92 -9.83 -1.11
N GLU A 205 -23.55 -10.36 -0.06
CA GLU A 205 -23.98 -11.77 -0.03
C GLU A 205 -25.06 -12.10 -1.08
N LYS A 206 -26.06 -11.22 -1.28
CA LYS A 206 -27.06 -11.39 -2.36
C LYS A 206 -26.46 -11.38 -3.75
N THR A 207 -25.44 -10.56 -3.98
CA THR A 207 -24.73 -10.49 -5.27
C THR A 207 -23.92 -11.76 -5.51
N ILE A 208 -23.23 -12.26 -4.48
CA ILE A 208 -22.46 -13.51 -4.55
C ILE A 208 -23.39 -14.70 -4.84
N ARG A 209 -24.56 -14.79 -4.18
CA ARG A 209 -25.55 -15.85 -4.46
C ARG A 209 -26.08 -15.79 -5.90
N ARG A 210 -26.45 -14.61 -6.40
CA ARG A 210 -26.90 -14.45 -7.80
C ARG A 210 -25.85 -14.87 -8.83
N ILE A 211 -24.57 -14.62 -8.55
CA ILE A 211 -23.47 -15.05 -9.43
C ILE A 211 -23.30 -16.59 -9.36
N SER A 212 -23.39 -17.19 -8.18
CA SER A 212 -23.36 -18.65 -8.02
C SER A 212 -24.54 -19.35 -8.71
N ASP A 213 -25.76 -18.82 -8.58
CA ASP A 213 -26.96 -19.40 -9.21
C ASP A 213 -26.92 -19.27 -10.75
N SER A 214 -26.34 -18.18 -11.26
CA SER A 214 -26.11 -17.98 -12.70
C SER A 214 -25.06 -18.93 -13.29
N LEU A 215 -24.17 -19.48 -12.46
CA LEU A 215 -23.17 -20.48 -12.86
C LEU A 215 -23.73 -21.91 -12.82
N GLN A 216 -24.76 -22.18 -11.99
CA GLN A 216 -25.41 -23.49 -11.93
C GLN A 216 -26.39 -23.74 -13.10
N HIS A 217 -26.95 -22.69 -13.71
CA HIS A 217 -27.83 -22.82 -14.88
C HIS A 217 -27.09 -22.93 -16.24
N LYS A 218 -25.75 -23.00 -16.25
CA LYS A 218 -24.95 -23.29 -17.46
C LYS A 218 -24.54 -24.76 -17.61
N GLU A 219 -25.05 -25.65 -16.77
CA GLU A 219 -25.00 -27.08 -17.03
C GLU A 219 -26.38 -27.57 -17.51
N SER A 220 -26.53 -27.69 -18.83
CA SER A 220 -27.60 -28.49 -19.42
C SER A 220 -27.02 -29.88 -19.75
N PRO A 221 -27.71 -30.98 -19.42
CA PRO A 221 -27.20 -32.32 -19.66
C PRO A 221 -27.49 -32.71 -21.11
N ALA A 222 -26.45 -32.85 -21.92
CA ALA A 222 -26.57 -33.45 -23.24
C ALA A 222 -25.30 -34.24 -23.59
N GLY A 223 -25.12 -35.38 -22.93
CA GLY A 223 -24.45 -36.51 -23.56
C GLY A 223 -25.46 -37.16 -24.51
N LYS A 224 -25.36 -36.83 -25.81
CA LYS A 224 -25.94 -37.62 -26.90
C LYS A 224 -24.93 -37.64 -28.05
N ASP A 225 -24.34 -38.81 -28.21
CA ASP A 225 -23.83 -39.46 -29.42
C ASP A 225 -23.64 -38.58 -30.67
N CYS A 226 -22.39 -38.43 -31.11
CA CYS A 226 -22.08 -38.00 -32.48
C CYS A 226 -21.92 -39.23 -33.38
N PRO A 227 -22.66 -39.37 -34.49
CA PRO A 227 -22.40 -40.40 -35.47
C PRO A 227 -21.18 -40.03 -36.32
N ALA A 228 -20.36 -41.05 -36.62
CA ALA A 228 -19.34 -40.98 -37.66
C ALA A 228 -20.00 -40.92 -39.05
N SER A 229 -19.51 -40.03 -39.92
CA SER A 229 -19.00 -40.34 -41.27
C SER A 229 -19.12 -39.17 -42.29
N ASN A 230 -18.06 -39.09 -43.11
CA ASN A 230 -17.97 -38.64 -44.51
C ASN A 230 -18.05 -37.14 -44.91
N SER A 231 -16.85 -36.51 -45.01
CA SER A 231 -16.19 -35.89 -46.21
C SER A 231 -16.98 -35.09 -47.27
N PRO A 232 -16.32 -34.30 -48.18
CA PRO A 232 -15.03 -33.56 -48.14
C PRO A 232 -15.14 -32.13 -48.78
N ASN A 233 -13.97 -31.46 -49.01
CA ASN A 233 -13.67 -30.32 -49.93
C ASN A 233 -13.79 -28.89 -49.36
N ILE A 234 -12.88 -27.90 -49.51
CA ILE A 234 -11.64 -27.61 -50.28
C ILE A 234 -10.94 -26.45 -49.53
N CYS A 235 -9.63 -26.41 -49.24
CA CYS A 235 -8.50 -25.86 -50.03
C CYS A 235 -7.25 -25.97 -49.13
N GLY A 236 -6.17 -26.68 -49.48
CA GLY A 236 -5.08 -26.23 -50.35
C GLY A 236 -4.15 -25.26 -49.58
N SER A 237 -2.93 -25.58 -49.15
CA SER A 237 -1.87 -26.37 -49.78
C SER A 237 -0.85 -26.92 -48.75
N CYS A 238 -0.64 -28.24 -48.85
CA CYS A 238 0.56 -29.10 -48.72
C CYS A 238 1.93 -28.39 -48.56
N GLU A 239 3.01 -28.90 -47.99
CA GLU A 239 3.52 -30.22 -47.53
C GLU A 239 4.94 -29.88 -46.95
N ALA A 240 5.67 -30.62 -46.11
CA ALA A 240 5.77 -32.05 -45.84
C ALA A 240 6.80 -32.30 -44.70
N HIS A 241 6.52 -33.34 -43.88
CA HIS A 241 7.46 -34.33 -43.31
C HIS A 241 8.51 -33.88 -42.26
N LEU A 242 8.78 -34.55 -41.12
CA LEU A 242 8.55 -35.91 -40.64
C LEU A 242 8.54 -35.97 -39.10
N ASP A 243 7.79 -36.94 -38.57
CA ASP A 243 7.84 -37.44 -37.20
C ASP A 243 9.25 -37.91 -36.79
N THR A 244 9.62 -37.69 -35.53
CA THR A 244 10.50 -38.60 -34.79
C THR A 244 10.14 -38.57 -33.31
N CYS A 245 9.72 -39.73 -32.82
CA CYS A 245 9.56 -40.08 -31.42
C CYS A 245 10.85 -39.78 -30.62
N CYS A 246 10.74 -39.08 -29.50
CA CYS A 246 11.77 -39.07 -28.46
C CYS A 246 11.20 -39.62 -27.16
N GLY A 247 11.28 -40.95 -27.02
CA GLY A 247 11.43 -41.60 -25.73
C GLY A 247 12.87 -42.04 -25.59
N ILE A 248 13.64 -41.39 -24.71
CA ILE A 248 14.91 -41.91 -24.20
C ILE A 248 15.05 -41.49 -22.73
N SER A 249 14.98 -42.47 -21.83
CA SER A 249 15.45 -42.38 -20.45
C SER A 249 16.99 -42.35 -20.42
N PRO A 250 17.66 -41.62 -19.52
CA PRO A 250 19.09 -41.73 -19.35
C PRO A 250 19.45 -42.95 -18.49
N ARG A 251 20.31 -43.82 -19.07
CA ARG A 251 20.96 -44.97 -18.45
C ARG A 251 22.24 -44.52 -17.76
N ILE A 252 22.41 -45.02 -16.53
CA ILE A 252 23.59 -44.93 -15.68
C ILE A 252 24.74 -45.72 -16.32
N GLU A 253 25.94 -45.14 -16.40
CA GLU A 253 27.19 -45.90 -16.51
C GLU A 253 28.17 -45.47 -15.41
N GLN A 254 28.63 -46.49 -14.69
CA GLN A 254 29.71 -46.47 -13.71
C GLN A 254 31.00 -46.94 -14.40
N ASN A 255 32.13 -46.55 -13.79
CA ASN A 255 33.51 -47.05 -13.95
C ASN A 255 34.28 -46.43 -15.13
N GLY A 256 35.54 -46.01 -14.99
CA GLY A 256 36.46 -46.03 -13.86
C GLY A 256 37.89 -45.83 -14.39
N GLU A 257 38.72 -45.15 -13.60
CA GLU A 257 40.17 -45.29 -13.47
C GLU A 257 40.59 -44.63 -12.16
#